data_AF-A0A358SV65-F1
#
_entry.id   AF-A0A358SV65-F1
#
_cell.length_a   1.000
_cell.length_b   1.000
_cell.length_c   1.000
_cell.angle_alpha   90.00
_cell.angle_beta   90.00
_cell.angle_gamma   90.00
#
_symmetry.space_group_name_H-M   'P 1'
#
loop_
_entity.id
_entity.type
_entity.pdbx_description
1 polymer ?
#
loop_
_entity_poly.entity_id
_entity_poly.type
_entity_poly.pdbx_seq_one_letter_code
_entity_poly.pdbx_strand_id
1 'polypeptide(L)' 'MAEKALVVYAAAYETAEAALADLDAIEQLHKDEMVGQYDAAVINKEDGKPRVVKRMDRPHMAAAQHRYAF' A
#
# COMPACT_ATOMS: atom_id res chain seq x y z
N MET A 1 9.74 -1.27 24.88
CA MET A 1 9.37 -1.32 23.46
C MET A 1 8.26 -0.33 23.26
N ALA A 2 8.48 0.78 22.54
CA ALA A 2 7.41 1.72 22.25
C ALA A 2 6.42 1.06 21.28
N GLU A 3 5.14 1.06 21.60
CA GLU A 3 4.09 0.60 20.69
C GLU A 3 4.05 1.56 19.50
N LYS A 4 4.44 1.08 18.31
CA LYS A 4 4.38 1.89 17.09
C LYS A 4 2.90 2.10 16.77
N ALA A 5 2.42 3.35 16.88
CA ALA A 5 1.05 3.68 16.52
C ALA A 5 0.78 3.27 15.07
N LEU A 6 -0.13 2.32 14.89
CA LEU A 6 -0.59 1.86 13.58
C LEU A 6 -1.84 2.66 13.21
N VAL A 7 -1.80 3.33 12.07
CA VAL A 7 -2.98 3.98 11.48
C VAL A 7 -3.45 3.11 10.33
N VAL A 8 -4.73 2.76 10.35
CA VAL A 8 -5.35 1.92 9.31
C VAL A 8 -6.44 2.73 8.60
N TYR A 9 -6.38 2.77 7.28
CA TYR A 9 -7.42 3.31 6.42
C TYR A 9 -8.14 2.18 5.71
N ALA A 10 -9.47 2.23 5.66
CA ALA A 10 -10.30 1.24 4.99
C ALA A 10 -11.38 1.93 4.15
N ALA A 11 -11.60 1.42 2.95
CA ALA A 11 -12.64 1.88 2.04
C ALA A 11 -13.41 0.67 1.48
N ALA A 12 -14.70 0.85 1.25
CA ALA A 12 -15.57 -0.15 0.64
C ALA A 12 -15.83 0.25 -0.82
N TYR A 13 -15.74 -0.73 -1.71
CA TYR A 13 -15.92 -0.55 -3.15
C TYR A 13 -17.00 -1.51 -3.64
N GLU A 14 -17.73 -1.10 -4.68
CA GLU A 14 -18.72 -1.96 -5.34
C GLU A 14 -18.07 -3.11 -6.12
N THR A 15 -16.86 -2.88 -6.64
CA THR A 15 -16.13 -3.85 -7.46
C THR A 15 -14.66 -3.94 -7.03
N ALA A 16 -14.05 -5.11 -7.26
CA ALA A 16 -12.63 -5.31 -6.97
C ALA A 16 -11.74 -4.45 -7.88
N GLU A 17 -12.18 -4.19 -9.10
CA GLU A 17 -11.48 -3.37 -10.09
C GLU A 17 -11.32 -1.92 -9.62
N ALA A 18 -12.37 -1.35 -9.01
CA ALA A 18 -12.29 0.00 -8.45
C ALA A 18 -11.28 0.07 -7.28
N ALA A 19 -11.30 -0.92 -6.39
CA ALA A 19 -10.34 -1.01 -5.30
C ALA A 19 -8.89 -1.20 -5.80
N LEU A 20 -8.70 -1.94 -6.89
CA LEU A 20 -7.41 -2.14 -7.52
C LEU A 20 -6.89 -0.85 -8.17
N ALA A 21 -7.75 -0.08 -8.83
CA ALA A 21 -7.37 1.21 -9.43
C ALA A 21 -6.86 2.21 -8.38
N ASP A 22 -7.55 2.32 -7.24
CA ASP A 22 -7.11 3.19 -6.15
C ASP A 22 -5.83 2.67 -5.49
N LEU A 23 -5.66 1.35 -5.34
CA LEU A 23 -4.41 0.78 -4.86
C LEU A 23 -3.23 1.10 -5.80
N ASP A 24 -3.46 1.07 -7.11
CA ASP A 24 -2.45 1.44 -8.10
C ASP A 24 -2.13 2.94 -8.05
N ALA A 25 -3.11 3.81 -7.77
CA ALA A 25 -2.88 5.23 -7.53
C ALA A 25 -2.02 5.48 -6.28
N ILE A 26 -2.29 4.75 -5.17
CA ILE A 26 -1.45 4.81 -3.96
C ILE A 26 -0.02 4.34 -4.25
N GLU A 27 0.14 3.30 -5.08
CA GLU A 27 1.47 2.85 -5.52
C GLU A 27 2.20 3.94 -6.32
N GLN A 28 1.52 4.70 -7.18
CA GLN A 28 2.16 5.82 -7.88
C GLN A 28 2.58 6.92 -6.90
N LEU A 29 1.73 7.28 -5.94
CA LEU A 29 2.09 8.28 -4.91
C LEU A 29 3.31 7.85 -4.08
N HIS A 30 3.49 6.54 -3.84
CA HIS A 30 4.68 6.03 -3.20
C HIS A 30 5.93 6.16 -4.09
N LYS A 31 5.80 5.87 -5.39
CA LYS A 31 6.89 6.07 -6.37
C LYS A 31 7.28 7.53 -6.51
N ASP A 32 6.32 8.44 -6.37
CA ASP A 32 6.51 9.89 -6.36
C ASP A 32 6.99 10.42 -5.01
N GLU A 33 7.33 9.54 -4.06
CA GLU A 33 7.81 9.85 -2.70
C GLU A 33 6.82 10.68 -1.85
N MET A 34 5.53 10.72 -2.24
CA MET A 34 4.47 11.43 -1.51
C MET A 34 3.88 10.61 -0.37
N VAL A 35 3.92 9.28 -0.48
CA VAL A 35 3.48 8.33 0.57
C VAL A 35 4.68 7.49 1.02
N GLY A 36 4.93 7.47 2.34
CA GLY A 36 6.02 6.72 2.95
C GLY A 36 5.77 5.21 3.00
N GLN A 37 6.19 4.55 4.09
CA GLN A 37 5.96 3.12 4.28
C GLN A 37 4.47 2.81 4.46
N TYR A 38 3.96 1.84 3.72
CA TYR A 38 2.62 1.31 3.90
C TYR A 38 2.54 -0.17 3.48
N ASP A 39 1.60 -0.86 4.10
CA ASP A 39 1.11 -2.15 3.64
C ASP A 39 -0.35 -1.97 3.22
N ALA A 40 -0.77 -2.62 2.14
CA ALA A 40 -2.13 -2.53 1.63
C ALA A 40 -2.62 -3.85 1.06
N ALA A 41 -3.93 -4.09 1.17
CA ALA A 41 -4.57 -5.25 0.56
C ALA A 41 -5.95 -4.90 0.02
N VAL A 42 -6.27 -5.41 -1.16
CA VAL A 42 -7.64 -5.47 -1.68
C VAL A 42 -8.23 -6.82 -1.31
N ILE A 43 -9.36 -6.79 -0.60
CA ILE A 43 -10.07 -7.97 -0.15
C ILE A 43 -11.44 -7.97 -0.82
N ASN A 44 -11.80 -9.09 -1.44
CA ASN A 44 -13.15 -9.32 -1.94
C ASN A 44 -13.81 -10.48 -1.19
N LYS A 45 -15.12 -10.65 -1.34
CA LYS A 45 -15.84 -11.84 -0.88
C LYS A 45 -16.19 -12.70 -2.09
N GLU A 46 -15.67 -13.91 -2.12
CA GLU A 46 -16.10 -14.96 -3.05
C GLU A 46 -16.83 -16.04 -2.25
N ASP A 47 -18.04 -16.42 -2.64
CA ASP A 47 -18.87 -17.42 -1.94
C ASP A 47 -19.04 -17.16 -0.44
N GLY A 48 -19.13 -15.88 -0.05
CA GLY A 48 -19.24 -15.45 1.35
C GLY A 48 -17.94 -15.54 2.16
N LYS A 49 -16.84 -15.99 1.56
CA LYS A 49 -15.52 -16.09 2.19
C LYS A 49 -14.62 -14.93 1.75
N PRO A 50 -13.91 -14.27 2.67
CA PRO A 50 -12.97 -13.23 2.31
C PRO A 50 -11.78 -13.84 1.56
N ARG A 51 -11.41 -13.18 0.46
CA ARG A 51 -10.24 -13.53 -0.36
C ARG A 51 -9.41 -12.28 -0.59
N VAL A 52 -8.10 -12.39 -0.38
CA VAL A 52 -7.16 -11.33 -0.74
C VAL A 52 -6.96 -11.40 -2.26
N VAL A 53 -7.40 -10.34 -2.94
CA VAL A 53 -7.26 -10.19 -4.39
C VAL A 53 -5.85 -9.71 -4.74
N LYS A 54 -5.34 -8.73 -3.97
CA LYS A 54 -3.99 -8.19 -4.13
C LYS A 54 -3.46 -7.75 -2.78
N ARG A 55 -2.17 -7.99 -2.53
CA ARG A 55 -1.43 -7.48 -1.37
C ARG A 55 -0.18 -6.76 -1.85
N MET A 56 0.14 -5.64 -1.21
CA MET A 56 1.39 -4.94 -1.37
C MET A 56 2.02 -4.70 -0.01
N ASP A 57 3.27 -5.09 0.11
CA ASP A 57 4.13 -4.67 1.21
C ASP A 57 5.16 -3.71 0.59
N ARG A 58 5.11 -2.43 0.94
CA ARG A 58 6.03 -1.40 0.41
C ARG A 58 7.00 -0.97 1.51
N PRO A 59 8.06 -1.77 1.74
CA PRO A 59 9.16 -1.34 2.59
C PRO A 59 9.90 -0.19 1.90
N HIS A 60 10.39 0.76 2.69
CA HIS A 60 11.15 1.91 2.20
C HIS A 60 12.27 1.45 1.25
N MET A 61 12.26 1.88 -0.01
CA MET A 61 13.47 1.82 -0.83
C MET A 61 14.42 2.91 -0.32
N ALA A 62 15.41 2.54 0.48
CA ALA A 62 16.61 3.35 0.62
C ALA A 62 17.45 3.15 -0.64
N ALA A 63 17.06 3.82 -1.72
CA ALA A 63 17.85 3.93 -2.95
C ALA A 63 18.17 5.40 -3.26
N ALA A 64 18.56 6.18 -2.24
CA ALA A 64 19.35 7.37 -2.49
C ALA A 64 20.83 6.98 -2.49
N GLN A 65 21.34 6.81 -3.72
CA GLN A 65 22.75 6.99 -4.03
C GLN A 65 23.24 8.29 -3.40
N HIS A 66 23.90 8.25 -2.24
CA HIS A 66 24.72 9.36 -1.80
C HIS A 66 26.04 9.31 -2.55
N ARG A 67 25.96 9.69 -3.82
CA ARG A 67 27.10 10.16 -4.60
C ARG A 67 27.26 11.65 -4.29
N TYR A 68 27.99 11.95 -3.22
CA TYR A 68 28.70 13.23 -3.09
C TYR A 68 30.12 12.92 -2.62
N ALA A 69 31.06 13.28 -3.49
CA ALA A 69 32.49 13.27 -3.27
C ALA A 69 32.87 14.22 -2.15
N PHE A 70 33.87 13.84 -1.34
CA PHE A 70 35.11 14.60 -1.06
C PHE A 70 36.20 13.60 -0.67
#